data_AF-A0A258BGN9-F1
#
_entry.id   AF-A0A258BGN9-F1
#
_cell.length_a   1.000
_cell.length_b   1.000
_cell.length_c   1.000
_cell.angle_alpha   90.00
_cell.angle_beta   90.00
_cell.angle_gamma   90.00
#
_symmetry.space_group_name_H-M   'P 1'
#
loop_
_entity.id
_entity.type
_entity.pdbx_description
1 polymer ?
#
loop_
_entity_poly.entity_id
_entity_poly.type
_entity_poly.pdbx_seq_one_letter_code
_entity_poly.pdbx_strand_id
1 'polypeptide(L)'
;FGFIEHLFGAGQLNDAIQKDSKTMLDILPLSQSGHTPHDVFGTRAFDDLLSRLRSMYDLILIDTGPLLLMAEARVVAGKVDKTILMVRWRHSTRAAVKQSLSLLRSFNADILGATLNMVDLNRRRHHRDPGASYKAYRKYYQMETKKSVFGFDIASSGKRKKGDKRPVAVQTPPEHAKGSSMPVDPVGFE
;
A
#
# COMPACT_ATOMS: atom_id res chain seq x y z
N PHE A 1 21.75 5.95 9.85
CA PHE A 1 22.06 5.39 8.51
C PHE A 1 20.88 4.55 8.04
N GLY A 2 20.75 4.32 6.72
CA GLY A 2 19.63 3.60 6.13
C GLY A 2 20.08 2.44 5.23
N PHE A 3 19.20 2.03 4.32
CA PHE A 3 19.39 0.96 3.36
C PHE A 3 20.67 1.11 2.53
N ILE A 4 20.88 2.27 1.92
CA ILE A 4 22.03 2.51 1.05
C ILE A 4 23.33 2.38 1.83
N GLU A 5 23.46 3.08 2.96
CA GLU A 5 24.69 3.04 3.75
C GLU A 5 24.97 1.62 4.27
N HIS A 6 23.93 0.89 4.70
CA HIS A 6 24.09 -0.51 5.11
C HIS A 6 24.55 -1.40 3.97
N LEU A 7 24.00 -1.22 2.76
CA LEU A 7 24.37 -2.01 1.59
C LEU A 7 25.84 -1.81 1.20
N PHE A 8 26.38 -0.62 1.44
CA PHE A 8 27.79 -0.29 1.25
C PHE A 8 28.67 -0.58 2.48
N GLY A 9 28.18 -1.35 3.44
CA GLY A 9 28.95 -1.88 4.57
C GLY A 9 28.95 -1.02 5.83
N ALA A 10 28.13 0.03 5.91
CA ALA A 10 28.02 0.85 7.11
C ALA A 10 27.09 0.23 8.15
N GLY A 11 27.63 -0.14 9.31
CA GLY A 11 26.87 -0.57 10.48
C GLY A 11 26.11 -1.89 10.31
N GLN A 12 25.43 -2.33 11.38
CA GLN A 12 24.61 -3.53 11.34
C GLN A 12 23.22 -3.24 10.76
N LEU A 13 22.56 -4.26 10.21
CA LEU A 13 21.22 -4.11 9.63
C LEU A 13 20.20 -3.61 10.67
N ASN A 14 20.27 -4.16 11.89
CA ASN A 14 19.34 -3.83 12.97
C ASN A 14 19.40 -2.35 13.37
N ASP A 15 20.56 -1.73 13.24
CA ASP A 15 20.77 -0.31 13.56
C ASP A 15 20.21 0.61 12.45
N ALA A 16 20.08 0.10 11.22
CA ALA A 16 19.48 0.83 10.10
C ALA A 16 17.94 0.79 10.12
N ILE A 17 17.37 -0.23 10.78
CA ILE A 17 15.93 -0.43 10.90
C ILE A 17 15.39 0.46 12.02
N GLN A 18 14.34 1.21 11.71
CA GLN A 18 13.69 2.14 12.63
C GLN A 18 12.27 1.69 12.92
N LYS A 19 11.92 1.58 14.20
CA LYS A 19 10.57 1.24 14.61
C LYS A 19 9.68 2.48 14.69
N ASP A 20 8.60 2.51 13.92
CA ASP A 20 7.57 3.52 14.10
C ASP A 20 6.69 3.20 15.30
N SER A 21 6.83 3.98 16.37
CA SER A 21 6.07 3.81 17.62
C SER A 21 4.54 3.86 17.46
N LYS A 22 4.02 4.47 16.38
CA LYS A 22 2.56 4.61 16.17
C LYS A 22 1.94 3.39 15.51
N THR A 23 2.61 2.88 14.47
CA THR A 23 2.11 1.74 13.68
C THR A 23 2.72 0.42 14.11
N MET A 24 3.78 0.45 14.92
CA MET A 24 4.62 -0.69 15.29
C MET A 24 5.31 -1.36 14.09
N LEU A 25 5.39 -0.66 12.95
CA LEU A 25 6.10 -1.13 11.77
C LEU A 25 7.59 -0.85 11.90
N ASP A 26 8.39 -1.82 11.49
CA ASP A 26 9.81 -1.65 11.30
C ASP A 26 10.05 -1.12 9.88
N ILE A 27 10.77 -0.01 9.79
CA ILE A 27 10.99 0.76 8.56
C ILE A 27 12.49 0.79 8.29
N LEU A 28 12.89 0.30 7.13
CA LEU A 28 14.24 0.48 6.60
C LEU A 28 14.24 1.66 5.62
N PRO A 29 14.66 2.87 6.03
CA PRO A 29 14.63 4.04 5.15
C PRO A 29 15.72 3.94 4.07
N LEU A 30 15.51 4.57 2.91
CA LEU A 30 16.42 4.50 1.76
C LEU A 30 17.84 5.00 2.11
N SER A 31 18.00 6.25 2.49
CA SER A 31 19.27 6.85 2.88
C SER A 31 19.01 8.11 3.71
N GLN A 32 19.96 8.50 4.56
CA GLN A 32 19.92 9.81 5.22
C GLN A 32 20.45 10.95 4.33
N SER A 33 21.25 10.64 3.31
CA SER A 33 21.91 11.63 2.44
C SER A 33 21.16 11.92 1.14
N GLY A 34 20.08 11.19 0.84
CA GLY A 34 19.17 11.45 -0.28
C GLY A 34 19.68 11.05 -1.66
N HIS A 35 20.90 10.50 -1.77
CA HIS A 35 21.46 10.02 -3.04
C HIS A 35 21.45 8.48 -3.08
N THR A 36 20.81 7.92 -4.11
CA THR A 36 20.88 6.49 -4.41
C THR A 36 21.85 6.31 -5.58
N PRO A 37 22.97 5.58 -5.39
CA PRO A 37 23.85 5.23 -6.49
C PRO A 37 23.10 4.43 -7.57
N HIS A 38 23.53 4.57 -8.81
CA HIS A 38 22.99 3.75 -9.90
C HIS A 38 23.21 2.25 -9.60
N ASP A 39 22.26 1.41 -10.01
CA ASP A 39 22.33 -0.06 -10.04
C ASP A 39 22.35 -0.83 -8.70
N VAL A 40 22.17 -0.16 -7.56
CA VAL A 40 22.13 -0.76 -6.21
C VAL A 40 21.19 -1.98 -6.14
N PHE A 41 19.99 -1.85 -6.71
CA PHE A 41 18.97 -2.89 -6.67
C PHE A 41 19.29 -4.12 -7.55
N GLY A 42 20.22 -3.99 -8.50
CA GLY A 42 20.69 -5.09 -9.35
C GLY A 42 21.81 -5.93 -8.70
N THR A 43 22.40 -5.46 -7.60
CA THR A 43 23.59 -6.08 -6.99
C THR A 43 23.26 -7.34 -6.18
N ARG A 44 24.27 -8.22 -6.02
CA ARG A 44 24.22 -9.36 -5.10
C ARG A 44 24.00 -8.94 -3.65
N ALA A 45 24.55 -7.79 -3.25
CA ALA A 45 24.36 -7.27 -1.90
C ALA A 45 22.88 -7.03 -1.59
N PHE A 46 22.11 -6.56 -2.58
CA PHE A 46 20.66 -6.39 -2.43
C PHE A 46 19.94 -7.74 -2.27
N ASP A 47 20.35 -8.76 -3.04
CA ASP A 47 19.78 -10.11 -2.95
C ASP A 47 20.06 -10.77 -1.59
N ASP A 48 21.28 -10.59 -1.07
CA ASP A 48 21.67 -11.06 0.26
C ASP A 48 20.90 -10.33 1.36
N LEU A 49 20.66 -9.01 1.20
CA LEU A 49 19.82 -8.25 2.13
C LEU A 49 18.38 -8.77 2.14
N LEU A 50 17.76 -8.95 0.97
CA LEU A 50 16.40 -9.49 0.89
C LEU A 50 16.30 -10.87 1.56
N SER A 51 17.31 -11.71 1.39
CA SER A 51 17.38 -13.03 2.03
C SER A 51 17.44 -12.93 3.56
N ARG A 52 18.20 -11.98 4.10
CA ARG A 52 18.25 -11.71 5.55
C ARG A 52 16.94 -11.14 6.09
N LEU A 53 16.32 -10.20 5.38
CA LEU A 53 15.04 -9.63 5.79
C LEU A 53 13.94 -10.71 5.79
N ARG A 54 13.95 -11.63 4.82
CA ARG A 54 13.02 -12.78 4.77
C ARG A 54 13.13 -13.70 5.98
N SER A 55 14.31 -13.82 6.61
CA SER A 55 14.45 -14.61 7.85
C SER A 55 13.98 -13.86 9.11
N MET A 56 13.77 -12.55 9.01
CA MET A 56 13.42 -11.68 10.14
C MET A 56 11.94 -11.28 10.17
N TYR A 57 11.28 -11.24 9.00
CA TYR A 57 9.92 -10.73 8.85
C TYR A 57 9.04 -11.68 8.05
N ASP A 58 7.80 -11.84 8.50
CA ASP A 58 6.78 -12.64 7.79
C ASP A 58 6.27 -11.92 6.52
N LEU A 59 6.29 -10.59 6.52
CA LEU A 59 5.84 -9.76 5.41
C LEU A 59 6.75 -8.54 5.23
N ILE A 60 7.24 -8.36 4.01
CA ILE A 60 8.08 -7.22 3.62
C ILE A 60 7.34 -6.44 2.54
N LEU A 61 7.09 -5.16 2.79
CA LEU A 61 6.53 -4.24 1.81
C LEU A 61 7.66 -3.37 1.26
N ILE A 62 7.87 -3.42 -0.05
CA ILE A 62 8.87 -2.59 -0.73
C ILE A 62 8.14 -1.52 -1.52
N ASP A 63 8.27 -0.26 -1.07
CA ASP A 63 7.78 0.89 -1.81
C ASP A 63 8.77 1.25 -2.92
N THR A 64 8.25 1.55 -4.10
CA THR A 64 9.05 1.86 -5.28
C THR A 64 8.47 3.08 -5.99
N GLY A 65 9.33 3.81 -6.69
CA GLY A 65 8.88 4.96 -7.46
C GLY A 65 8.08 4.59 -8.72
N PRO A 66 7.66 5.58 -9.52
CA PRO A 66 6.83 5.34 -10.69
C PRO A 66 7.52 4.41 -11.71
N LEU A 67 6.92 3.25 -11.96
CA LEU A 67 7.49 2.18 -12.81
C LEU A 67 7.98 2.65 -14.19
N LEU A 68 7.22 3.55 -14.84
CA LEU A 68 7.54 4.04 -16.18
C LEU A 68 8.72 5.03 -16.18
N LEU A 69 9.06 5.62 -15.03
CA LEU A 69 10.13 6.62 -14.90
C LEU A 69 11.37 6.06 -14.21
N MET A 70 11.22 5.08 -13.32
CA MET A 70 12.30 4.56 -12.49
C MET A 70 12.61 3.11 -12.85
N ALA A 71 13.83 2.87 -13.33
CA ALA A 71 14.29 1.52 -13.68
C ALA A 71 14.35 0.58 -12.48
N GLU A 72 14.68 1.12 -11.31
CA GLU A 72 14.83 0.41 -10.05
C GLU A 72 13.54 -0.34 -9.66
N ALA A 73 12.38 0.29 -9.87
CA ALA A 73 11.08 -0.34 -9.62
C ALA A 73 10.88 -1.63 -10.44
N ARG A 74 11.40 -1.68 -11.67
CA ARG A 74 11.32 -2.87 -12.54
C ARG A 74 12.25 -3.97 -12.07
N VAL A 75 13.47 -3.61 -11.68
CA VAL A 75 14.47 -4.56 -11.14
C VAL A 75 13.97 -5.17 -9.84
N VAL A 76 13.47 -4.35 -8.91
CA VAL A 76 12.91 -4.81 -7.64
C VAL A 76 11.70 -5.72 -7.87
N ALA A 77 10.80 -5.37 -8.80
CA ALA A 77 9.63 -6.18 -9.10
C ALA A 77 9.97 -7.62 -9.56
N GLY A 78 11.12 -7.82 -10.21
CA GLY A 78 11.62 -9.14 -10.59
C GLY A 78 12.27 -9.95 -9.46
N LYS A 79 12.49 -9.35 -8.28
CA LYS A 79 13.17 -9.95 -7.12
C LYS A 79 12.23 -10.22 -5.93
N VAL A 80 10.97 -9.79 -6.03
CA VAL A 80 9.95 -9.96 -4.99
C VAL A 80 8.98 -11.08 -5.36
N ASP A 81 8.35 -11.65 -4.34
CA ASP A 81 7.44 -12.79 -4.51
C ASP A 81 6.12 -12.40 -5.19
N LYS A 82 5.65 -11.15 -4.95
CA LYS A 82 4.43 -10.60 -5.54
C LYS A 82 4.55 -9.09 -5.76
N THR A 83 4.02 -8.63 -6.90
CA THR A 83 3.94 -7.21 -7.28
C THR A 83 2.49 -6.75 -7.44
N ILE A 84 2.16 -5.60 -6.87
CA ILE A 84 0.87 -4.93 -7.07
C ILE A 84 1.08 -3.64 -7.84
N LEU A 85 0.40 -3.48 -8.98
CA LEU A 85 0.45 -2.25 -9.76
C LEU A 85 -0.58 -1.22 -9.25
N MET A 86 -0.12 -0.10 -8.72
CA MET A 86 -1.00 1.02 -8.35
C MET A 86 -1.34 1.91 -9.55
N VAL A 87 -2.63 2.09 -9.83
CA VAL A 87 -3.15 2.87 -10.95
C VAL A 87 -3.98 4.04 -10.43
N ARG A 88 -3.63 5.29 -10.81
CA ARG A 88 -4.38 6.46 -10.36
C ARG A 88 -5.65 6.66 -11.20
N TRP A 89 -6.80 6.69 -10.54
CA TRP A 89 -8.10 6.80 -11.19
C TRP A 89 -8.23 8.10 -11.99
N ARG A 90 -8.68 7.98 -13.25
CA ARG A 90 -8.84 9.07 -14.24
C ARG A 90 -7.59 9.92 -14.49
N HIS A 91 -6.42 9.45 -14.09
CA HIS A 91 -5.15 10.12 -14.34
C HIS A 91 -4.20 9.21 -15.14
N SER A 92 -4.01 7.98 -14.69
CA SER A 92 -3.22 6.99 -15.44
C SER A 92 -3.98 6.55 -16.69
N THR A 93 -3.38 6.73 -17.86
CA THR A 93 -3.99 6.33 -19.13
C THR A 93 -3.97 4.81 -19.29
N ARG A 94 -4.91 4.25 -20.07
CA ARG A 94 -4.90 2.82 -20.40
C ARG A 94 -3.60 2.38 -21.10
N ALA A 95 -3.03 3.25 -21.93
CA ALA A 95 -1.76 2.99 -22.60
C ALA A 95 -0.60 2.87 -21.61
N ALA A 96 -0.51 3.80 -20.65
CA ALA A 96 0.49 3.75 -19.58
C ALA A 96 0.38 2.47 -18.74
N VAL A 97 -0.85 2.07 -18.37
CA VAL A 97 -1.07 0.82 -17.61
C VAL A 97 -0.65 -0.41 -18.41
N LYS A 98 -1.00 -0.48 -19.70
CA LYS A 98 -0.58 -1.59 -20.59
C LYS A 98 0.94 -1.66 -20.71
N GLN A 99 1.60 -0.52 -20.89
CA GLN A 99 3.06 -0.44 -20.94
C GLN A 99 3.70 -0.89 -19.63
N SER A 100 3.16 -0.46 -18.48
CA SER A 100 3.63 -0.90 -17.17
C SER A 100 3.54 -2.42 -17.00
N LEU A 101 2.41 -3.03 -17.37
CA LEU A 101 2.23 -4.48 -17.30
C LEU A 101 3.21 -5.22 -18.23
N SER A 102 3.47 -4.68 -19.42
CA SER A 102 4.46 -5.25 -20.35
C SER A 102 5.87 -5.22 -19.76
N LEU A 103 6.26 -4.10 -19.14
CA LEU A 103 7.56 -3.95 -18.50
C LEU A 103 7.71 -4.86 -17.28
N LEU A 104 6.70 -4.98 -16.43
CA LEU A 104 6.73 -5.91 -15.29
C LEU A 104 6.96 -7.35 -15.76
N ARG A 105 6.24 -7.77 -16.81
CA ARG A 105 6.42 -9.11 -17.40
C ARG A 105 7.81 -9.32 -17.99
N SER A 106 8.40 -8.31 -18.65
CA SER A 106 9.74 -8.43 -19.22
C SER A 106 10.85 -8.48 -18.17
N PHE A 107 10.55 -8.11 -16.92
CA PHE A 107 11.43 -8.24 -15.75
C PHE A 107 11.05 -9.45 -14.88
N ASN A 108 10.25 -10.38 -15.41
CA ASN A 108 9.82 -11.60 -14.73
C ASN A 108 9.10 -11.34 -13.38
N ALA A 109 8.46 -10.17 -13.23
CA ALA A 109 7.71 -9.87 -12.03
C ALA A 109 6.45 -10.75 -11.93
N ASP A 110 6.23 -11.34 -10.76
CA ASP A 110 5.00 -12.06 -10.42
C ASP A 110 3.92 -11.05 -10.02
N ILE A 111 3.04 -10.71 -10.96
CA ILE A 111 2.01 -9.68 -10.75
C ILE A 111 0.80 -10.30 -10.06
N LEU A 112 0.60 -9.96 -8.79
CA LEU A 112 -0.59 -10.36 -8.03
C LEU A 112 -1.85 -9.69 -8.56
N GLY A 113 -1.75 -8.43 -8.98
CA GLY A 113 -2.87 -7.68 -9.53
C GLY A 113 -2.60 -6.18 -9.66
N ALA A 114 -3.67 -5.42 -9.89
CA ALA A 114 -3.63 -3.97 -9.97
C ALA A 114 -4.74 -3.34 -9.11
N THR A 115 -4.46 -2.18 -8.52
CA THR A 115 -5.40 -1.44 -7.67
C THR A 115 -5.66 -0.05 -8.23
N LEU A 116 -6.90 0.44 -8.09
CA LEU A 116 -7.25 1.82 -8.41
C LEU A 116 -7.14 2.70 -7.17
N ASN A 117 -6.21 3.65 -7.18
CA ASN A 117 -6.01 4.62 -6.12
C ASN A 117 -6.63 5.99 -6.47
N MET A 118 -6.88 6.81 -5.45
CA MET A 118 -7.44 8.17 -5.55
C MET A 118 -8.76 8.25 -6.34
N VAL A 119 -9.65 7.28 -6.09
CA VAL A 119 -10.96 7.25 -6.70
C VAL A 119 -11.87 8.31 -6.09
N ASP A 120 -12.41 9.23 -6.90
CA ASP A 120 -13.52 10.10 -6.47
C ASP A 120 -14.84 9.33 -6.60
N LEU A 121 -15.36 8.90 -5.45
CA LEU A 121 -16.60 8.14 -5.37
C LEU A 121 -17.85 8.98 -5.68
N ASN A 122 -17.80 10.31 -5.53
CA ASN A 122 -18.94 11.17 -5.86
C ASN A 122 -19.15 11.26 -7.37
N ARG A 123 -18.05 11.24 -8.13
CA ARG A 123 -18.06 11.23 -9.60
C ARG A 123 -18.38 9.86 -10.22
N ARG A 124 -18.39 8.77 -9.43
CA ARG A 124 -18.85 7.43 -9.90
C ARG A 124 -20.38 7.31 -9.99
N ARG A 125 -21.15 8.23 -9.39
CA ARG A 125 -22.63 8.19 -9.36
C ARG A 125 -23.33 8.24 -10.72
N HIS A 126 -22.61 8.51 -11.80
CA HIS A 126 -23.18 8.62 -13.15
C HIS A 126 -23.15 7.32 -13.97
N HIS A 127 -22.61 6.22 -13.44
CA HIS A 127 -22.85 4.89 -14.00
C HIS A 127 -23.78 4.13 -13.06
N ARG A 128 -24.88 3.59 -13.62
CA ARG A 128 -25.82 2.68 -12.95
C ARG A 128 -25.08 1.40 -12.54
N ASP A 129 -24.34 1.46 -11.44
CA ASP A 129 -23.66 0.31 -10.85
C ASP A 129 -24.55 -0.24 -9.71
N PRO A 130 -25.06 -1.48 -9.78
CA PRO A 130 -25.95 -2.06 -8.77
C PRO A 130 -25.35 -2.14 -7.37
N GLY A 131 -24.02 -2.04 -7.23
CA GLY A 131 -23.31 -2.02 -5.94
C GLY A 131 -23.39 -0.68 -5.18
N ALA A 132 -24.06 0.33 -5.73
CA ALA A 132 -24.06 1.71 -5.24
C ALA A 132 -24.92 1.98 -3.98
N SER A 133 -25.00 1.05 -3.02
CA SER A 133 -25.51 1.37 -1.68
C SER A 133 -24.39 2.00 -0.83
N TYR A 134 -23.99 3.19 -1.25
CA TYR A 134 -22.87 4.01 -0.75
C TYR A 134 -22.95 4.40 0.74
N LYS A 135 -24.07 4.17 1.42
CA LYS A 135 -24.20 4.38 2.88
C LYS A 135 -23.43 3.35 3.70
N ALA A 136 -23.30 2.11 3.23
CA ALA A 136 -22.61 1.04 3.95
C ALA A 136 -21.08 1.16 3.81
N TYR A 137 -20.58 1.42 2.60
CA TYR A 137 -19.14 1.53 2.32
C TYR A 137 -18.49 2.76 2.98
N ARG A 138 -19.22 3.89 3.04
CA ARG A 138 -18.76 5.11 3.70
C ARG A 138 -18.65 4.95 5.22
N LYS A 139 -19.50 4.12 5.84
CA LYS A 139 -19.37 3.73 7.26
C LYS A 139 -18.16 2.83 7.49
N TYR A 140 -17.82 1.98 6.51
CA TYR A 140 -16.70 1.04 6.60
C TYR A 140 -15.32 1.75 6.57
N TYR A 141 -15.19 2.85 5.82
CA TYR A 141 -13.97 3.66 5.76
C TYR A 141 -14.01 4.94 6.61
N GLN A 142 -15.11 5.24 7.30
CA GLN A 142 -15.15 6.27 8.35
C GLN A 142 -14.45 5.76 9.62
N MET A 143 -13.19 5.37 9.49
CA MET A 143 -12.24 5.56 10.58
C MET A 143 -12.08 7.07 10.72
N GLU A 144 -12.39 7.58 11.91
CA GLU A 144 -12.31 9.00 12.24
C GLU A 144 -11.05 9.63 11.65
N THR A 145 -11.24 10.55 10.72
CA THR A 145 -10.18 11.42 10.21
C THR A 145 -9.64 12.25 11.38
N LYS A 146 -8.63 11.75 12.09
CA LYS A 146 -7.72 12.61 12.84
C LYS A 146 -6.74 13.24 11.86
N LYS A 147 -6.41 14.51 12.12
CA LYS A 147 -5.52 15.35 11.30
C LYS A 147 -4.29 14.55 10.83
N SER A 148 -4.04 14.62 9.52
CA SER A 148 -2.76 14.28 8.92
C SER A 148 -1.63 15.00 9.67
N VAL A 149 -0.55 14.28 9.98
CA VAL A 149 0.69 14.84 10.57
C VAL A 149 1.40 15.76 9.57
N PHE A 150 1.11 15.61 8.28
CA PHE A 150 1.54 16.52 7.22
C PHE A 150 0.44 17.57 6.99
N GLY A 151 0.67 18.79 7.46
CA GLY A 151 -0.32 19.87 7.56
C GLY A 151 -0.86 20.36 6.22
N PHE A 152 -1.94 19.75 5.75
CA PHE A 152 -2.85 20.36 4.79
C PHE A 152 -4.24 20.43 5.44
N ASP A 153 -4.63 21.63 5.88
CA ASP A 153 -5.93 21.90 6.50
C ASP A 153 -7.02 21.94 5.42
N ILE A 154 -7.86 20.90 5.35
CA ILE A 154 -9.20 21.01 4.76
C ILE A 154 -10.15 21.22 5.93
N ALA A 155 -10.57 22.48 6.11
CA ALA A 155 -11.51 22.86 7.16
C ALA A 155 -12.86 22.13 6.96
N SER A 156 -13.26 21.32 7.94
CA SER A 156 -14.65 20.90 8.08
C SER A 156 -15.16 21.29 9.47
N SER A 157 -16.21 22.11 9.44
CA SER A 157 -16.90 22.68 10.59
C SER A 157 -17.66 21.61 11.37
N GLY A 158 -17.49 21.54 12.70
CA GLY A 158 -18.35 20.74 13.58
C GLY A 158 -17.88 20.68 15.04
N LYS A 159 -18.71 21.19 15.97
CA LYS A 159 -18.47 21.24 17.42
C LYS A 159 -18.38 19.84 18.08
N ARG A 160 -17.34 19.58 18.89
CA ARG A 160 -17.20 18.39 19.76
C ARG A 160 -17.96 18.56 21.09
N LYS A 161 -18.62 17.50 21.57
CA LYS A 161 -19.08 17.37 22.98
C LYS A 161 -18.11 16.48 23.77
N LYS A 162 -17.97 16.80 25.06
CA LYS A 162 -17.00 16.24 26.01
C LYS A 162 -17.53 14.91 26.58
N GLY A 163 -16.84 13.79 26.29
CA GLY A 163 -17.17 12.47 26.88
C GLY A 163 -16.73 11.22 26.10
N ASP A 164 -16.25 11.31 24.86
CA ASP A 164 -16.05 10.11 24.03
C ASP A 164 -14.88 9.22 24.49
N LYS A 165 -15.22 7.97 24.85
CA LYS A 165 -14.28 6.85 25.06
C LYS A 165 -13.56 6.52 23.74
N ARG A 166 -12.29 6.10 23.84
CA ARG A 166 -11.45 5.75 22.68
C ARG A 166 -12.08 4.57 21.92
N PRO A 167 -12.37 4.69 20.61
CA PRO A 167 -12.87 3.55 19.84
C PRO A 167 -11.73 2.58 19.54
N VAL A 168 -11.97 1.29 19.82
CA VAL A 168 -11.15 0.17 19.34
C VAL A 168 -11.78 -0.32 18.04
N ALA A 169 -10.99 -0.44 16.98
CA ALA A 169 -11.46 -0.94 15.70
C ALA A 169 -11.59 -2.47 15.78
N VAL A 170 -12.81 -2.98 15.64
CA VAL A 170 -13.09 -4.41 15.48
C VAL A 170 -13.59 -4.61 14.05
N GLN A 171 -12.82 -5.35 13.23
CA GLN A 171 -13.30 -5.80 11.92
C GLN A 171 -14.46 -6.78 12.15
N THR A 172 -15.63 -6.46 11.61
CA THR A 172 -16.79 -7.36 11.66
C THR A 172 -17.00 -7.95 10.27
N PRO A 173 -17.08 -9.28 10.11
CA PRO A 173 -17.31 -9.93 8.82
C PRO A 173 -18.62 -9.47 8.14
N PRO A 174 -18.72 -9.51 6.79
CA PRO A 174 -19.84 -8.94 6.03
C PRO A 174 -21.22 -9.50 6.38
N GLU A 175 -21.25 -10.77 6.80
CA GLU A 175 -22.42 -11.53 7.26
C GLU A 175 -23.13 -10.91 8.48
N HIS A 176 -22.41 -10.15 9.31
CA HIS A 176 -22.96 -9.55 10.53
C HIS A 176 -23.27 -8.04 10.36
N ALA A 177 -23.10 -7.49 9.16
CA ALA A 177 -23.43 -6.11 8.86
C ALA A 177 -24.96 -5.96 8.70
N LYS A 178 -25.62 -5.36 9.71
CA LYS A 178 -27.08 -5.10 9.67
C LYS A 178 -27.48 -4.33 8.40
N GLY A 179 -28.32 -4.96 7.57
CA GLY A 179 -28.93 -4.36 6.38
C GLY A 179 -28.62 -5.04 5.04
N SER A 180 -27.95 -6.21 5.01
CA SER A 180 -27.82 -7.00 3.79
C SER A 180 -29.12 -7.77 3.50
N SER A 181 -29.84 -7.36 2.46
CA SER A 181 -30.91 -8.15 1.85
C SER A 181 -30.36 -8.92 0.65
N MET A 182 -29.45 -9.86 0.90
CA MET A 182 -29.08 -10.86 -0.10
C MET A 182 -29.74 -12.18 0.31
N PRO A 183 -30.51 -12.84 -0.57
CA PRO A 183 -30.93 -14.21 -0.29
C PRO A 183 -29.68 -15.10 -0.28
N VAL A 184 -29.55 -15.90 0.77
CA VAL A 184 -28.47 -16.86 0.97
C VAL A 184 -28.97 -18.19 0.41
N ASP A 185 -28.40 -18.66 -0.69
CA ASP A 185 -28.57 -20.07 -1.08
C ASP A 185 -27.73 -20.94 -0.13
N PRO A 186 -28.30 -21.98 0.49
CA PRO A 186 -27.55 -22.85 1.37
C PRO A 186 -26.58 -23.70 0.56
N VAL A 187 -25.28 -23.43 0.70
CA VAL A 187 -24.23 -24.36 0.27
C VAL A 187 -24.20 -25.48 1.31
N GLY A 188 -24.90 -26.57 1.01
CA GLY A 188 -24.74 -27.84 1.73
C GLY A 188 -23.34 -28.39 1.48
N PHE A 189 -22.66 -28.73 2.56
CA PHE A 189 -21.50 -29.62 2.54
C PHE A 189 -22.02 -31.03 2.84
N GLU A 190 -21.90 -31.92 1.87
CA GLU A 190 -21.66 -33.36 2.13
C GLU A 190 -20.16 -33.63 1.99
#